data_AF-A0A9J6EQI8-F1
#
_entry.id   AF-A0A9J6EQI8-F1
#
_cell.length_a   1.000
_cell.length_b   1.000
_cell.length_c   1.000
_cell.angle_alpha   90.00
_cell.angle_beta   90.00
_cell.angle_gamma   90.00
#
_symmetry.space_group_name_H-M   'P 1'
#
loop_
_entity.id
_entity.type
_entity.pdbx_description
1 polymer ?
#
loop_
_entity_poly.entity_id
_entity_poly.type
_entity_poly.pdbx_seq_one_letter_code
_entity_poly.pdbx_strand_id
1 'polypeptide(L)'
;MVLVLEAPEHHEVYFDNFFTSHGLLTKLADQGIRATGAVRGTRTGGCPLKSLKNIEKEERGSFHYKCDGAVCARRWNDKPVVTVSSDHLSHEPVGSAKPPSRRSNKKVDILLL
;
A
#
# COMPACT_ATOMS: atom_id res chain seq x y z
N MET A 1 -27.14 2.51 -9.78
CA MET A 1 -25.79 2.04 -9.42
C MET A 1 -25.81 0.54 -9.62
N VAL A 2 -25.17 0.04 -10.69
CA VAL A 2 -25.14 -1.40 -10.97
C VAL A 2 -23.97 -1.97 -10.18
N LEU A 3 -24.26 -2.64 -9.07
CA LEU A 3 -23.26 -3.42 -8.35
C LEU A 3 -23.08 -4.72 -9.14
N VAL A 4 -21.99 -4.82 -9.88
CA VAL A 4 -21.60 -6.03 -10.63
C VAL A 4 -21.11 -7.14 -9.68
N LEU A 5 -20.87 -6.80 -8.41
CA LEU A 5 -20.42 -7.72 -7.37
C LEU A 5 -21.62 -8.13 -6.52
N GLU A 6 -22.00 -9.40 -6.57
CA GLU A 6 -23.11 -9.97 -5.78
C GLU A 6 -22.86 -9.89 -4.26
N ALA A 7 -21.60 -9.82 -3.83
CA ALA A 7 -21.19 -9.65 -2.43
C ALA A 7 -19.86 -8.85 -2.33
N PRO A 8 -19.89 -7.50 -2.35
CA PRO A 8 -18.70 -6.66 -2.34
C PRO A 8 -17.78 -6.90 -1.12
N GLU A 9 -18.33 -7.31 0.01
CA GLU A 9 -17.63 -7.71 1.23
C GLU A 9 -16.72 -8.95 1.07
N HIS A 10 -16.89 -9.72 0.00
CA HIS A 10 -16.07 -10.89 -0.33
C HIS A 10 -15.02 -10.62 -1.39
N HIS A 11 -14.99 -9.40 -1.92
CA HIS A 11 -14.07 -9.01 -2.98
C HIS A 11 -13.09 -7.96 -2.46
N GLU A 12 -11.94 -7.89 -3.11
CA GLU A 12 -10.99 -6.80 -2.97
C GLU A 12 -10.54 -6.42 -4.38
N VAL A 13 -10.48 -5.12 -4.65
CA VAL A 13 -10.11 -4.60 -5.95
C VAL A 13 -8.66 -4.12 -5.90
N TYR A 14 -7.85 -4.66 -6.81
CA TYR A 14 -6.46 -4.25 -6.97
C TYR A 14 -6.27 -3.34 -8.18
N PHE A 15 -5.65 -2.18 -7.96
CA PHE A 15 -5.37 -1.22 -9.01
C PHE A 15 -3.87 -1.12 -9.30
N ASP A 16 -3.56 -1.03 -10.59
CA ASP A 16 -2.25 -0.54 -11.02
C ASP A 16 -2.11 0.97 -10.74
N ASN A 17 -0.87 1.40 -10.59
CA ASN A 17 -0.45 2.75 -10.23
C ASN A 17 -1.08 3.88 -11.04
N PHE A 18 -1.43 3.63 -12.30
CA PHE A 18 -2.08 4.63 -13.14
C PHE A 18 -3.50 4.97 -12.64
N PHE A 19 -4.23 3.97 -12.13
CA PHE A 19 -5.63 4.07 -11.74
C PHE A 19 -5.82 4.35 -10.24
N THR A 20 -4.80 4.10 -9.42
CA THR A 20 -4.89 4.36 -7.99
C THR A 20 -4.65 5.82 -7.65
N SER A 21 -5.51 6.35 -6.78
CA SER A 21 -5.33 7.63 -6.12
C SER A 21 -5.98 7.59 -4.74
N HIS A 22 -5.51 8.45 -3.84
CA HIS A 22 -6.09 8.58 -2.50
C HIS A 22 -7.60 8.84 -2.54
N GLY A 23 -8.06 9.84 -3.31
CA GLY A 23 -9.49 10.17 -3.40
C GLY A 23 -10.36 9.07 -4.03
N LEU A 24 -9.79 8.19 -4.87
CA LEU A 24 -10.50 7.00 -5.34
C LEU A 24 -10.70 6.01 -4.18
N LEU A 25 -9.65 5.71 -3.43
CA LEU A 25 -9.71 4.78 -2.31
C LEU A 25 -10.68 5.27 -1.21
N THR A 26 -10.67 6.57 -0.89
CA THR A 26 -11.65 7.12 0.06
C THR A 26 -13.10 6.92 -0.40
N LYS A 27 -13.40 7.15 -1.69
CA LYS A 27 -14.75 6.93 -2.22
C LYS A 27 -15.15 5.46 -2.23
N LEU A 28 -14.22 4.55 -2.46
CA LEU A 28 -14.49 3.11 -2.41
C LEU A 28 -14.73 2.65 -0.97
N ALA A 29 -13.97 3.19 -0.02
CA ALA A 29 -14.19 3.00 1.41
C ALA A 29 -15.62 3.41 1.83
N ASP A 30 -16.08 4.59 1.39
CA ASP A 30 -17.44 5.10 1.66
C ASP A 30 -18.53 4.19 1.06
N GLN A 31 -18.21 3.48 -0.03
CA GLN A 31 -19.10 2.51 -0.68
C GLN A 31 -18.98 1.10 -0.09
N GLY A 32 -18.12 0.89 0.91
CA GLY A 32 -17.84 -0.43 1.49
C GLY A 32 -17.09 -1.38 0.56
N ILE A 33 -16.49 -0.87 -0.51
CA ILE A 33 -15.71 -1.65 -1.46
C ILE A 33 -14.26 -1.62 -1.00
N ARG A 34 -13.68 -2.79 -0.70
CA ARG A 34 -12.27 -2.89 -0.34
C ARG A 34 -11.38 -2.73 -1.56
N ALA A 35 -10.41 -1.82 -1.48
CA ALA A 35 -9.47 -1.60 -2.54
C ALA A 35 -8.03 -1.37 -2.05
N THR A 36 -7.09 -1.85 -2.87
CA THR A 36 -5.66 -1.67 -2.66
C THR A 36 -4.98 -1.35 -4.00
N GLY A 37 -3.97 -0.50 -4.00
CA GLY A 37 -3.21 -0.27 -5.22
C GLY A 37 -1.87 0.40 -4.99
N ALA A 38 -0.98 0.23 -5.96
CA ALA A 38 0.26 1.00 -5.99
C ALA A 38 -0.08 2.49 -6.21
N VAL A 39 0.62 3.41 -5.56
CA VAL A 39 0.37 4.85 -5.66
C VAL A 39 1.68 5.60 -5.90
N ARG A 40 1.70 6.52 -6.87
CA ARG A 40 2.84 7.44 -7.05
C ARG A 40 2.96 8.35 -5.84
N GLY A 41 4.19 8.72 -5.46
CA GLY A 41 4.42 9.61 -4.32
C GLY A 41 3.66 10.95 -4.37
N THR A 42 3.29 11.44 -5.56
CA THR A 42 2.49 12.66 -5.75
C THR A 42 0.98 12.46 -5.57
N ARG A 43 0.50 11.22 -5.48
CA ARG A 43 -0.93 10.85 -5.44
C ARG A 43 -1.38 10.29 -4.08
N THR A 44 -0.55 10.42 -3.05
CA THR A 44 -0.81 9.87 -1.70
C THR A 44 -1.76 10.73 -0.85
N GLY A 45 -2.41 11.75 -1.42
CA GLY A 45 -3.42 12.56 -0.72
C GLY A 45 -2.90 13.38 0.45
N GLY A 46 -1.59 13.61 0.56
CA GLY A 46 -1.00 14.31 1.71
C GLY A 46 -0.73 13.42 2.92
N CYS A 47 -0.87 12.09 2.81
CA CYS A 47 -0.50 11.15 3.86
C CYS A 47 0.95 11.41 4.33
N PRO A 48 1.22 11.57 5.65
CA PRO A 48 2.50 12.00 6.19
C PRO A 48 3.57 10.89 6.17
N LEU A 49 3.87 10.37 4.99
CA LEU A 49 4.90 9.37 4.76
C LEU A 49 6.29 10.01 4.78
N LYS A 50 7.30 9.25 5.23
CA LYS A 50 8.70 9.62 5.01
C LYS A 50 8.95 9.96 3.54
N SER A 51 9.67 11.05 3.28
CA SER A 51 10.04 11.44 1.93
C SER A 51 10.82 10.33 1.22
N LEU A 52 10.77 10.29 -0.12
CA LEU A 52 11.53 9.32 -0.92
C LEU A 52 13.02 9.34 -0.53
N LYS A 53 13.60 10.54 -0.41
CA LYS A 53 15.01 10.72 -0.01
C LYS A 53 15.33 10.17 1.37
N ASN A 54 14.38 10.20 2.31
CA ASN A 54 14.60 9.70 3.66
C ASN A 54 14.53 8.18 3.69
N ILE A 55 13.59 7.58 2.95
CA ILE A 55 13.45 6.12 2.93
C ILE A 55 14.55 5.44 2.11
N GLU A 56 15.05 6.08 1.06
CA GLU A 56 16.19 5.57 0.25
C GLU A 56 17.49 5.46 1.06
N LYS A 57 17.64 6.25 2.13
CA LYS A 57 18.79 6.20 3.03
C LYS A 57 18.72 5.05 4.04
N GLU A 58 17.56 4.46 4.23
CA GLU A 58 17.36 3.35 5.15
C GLU A 58 17.85 2.04 4.52
N GLU A 59 17.90 0.96 5.30
CA GLU A 59 18.26 -0.35 4.76
C GLU A 59 17.23 -0.76 3.70
N ARG A 60 17.68 -1.47 2.65
CA ARG A 60 16.76 -1.99 1.65
C ARG A 60 15.73 -2.88 2.35
N GLY A 61 14.46 -2.63 2.08
CA GLY A 61 13.34 -3.30 2.72
C GLY A 61 12.79 -2.63 3.97
N SER A 62 13.44 -1.56 4.45
CA SER A 62 12.81 -0.69 5.46
C SER A 62 11.53 -0.08 4.90
N PHE A 63 10.52 0.08 5.77
CA PHE A 63 9.23 0.64 5.38
C PHE A 63 8.74 1.69 6.38
N HIS A 64 7.83 2.53 5.90
CA HIS A 64 7.10 3.49 6.70
C HIS A 64 5.61 3.42 6.36
N TYR A 65 4.77 3.50 7.38
CA TYR A 65 3.33 3.33 7.25
C TYR A 65 2.58 4.42 8.01
N LYS A 66 1.51 4.94 7.42
CA LYS A 66 0.60 5.89 8.03
C LYS A 66 -0.81 5.72 7.48
N CYS A 67 -1.81 6.04 8.29
CA CYS A 67 -3.20 6.17 7.88
C CYS A 67 -3.69 7.58 8.13
N ASP A 68 -4.64 8.03 7.31
CA ASP A 68 -5.39 9.26 7.49
C ASP A 68 -6.84 9.02 7.91
N GLY A 69 -7.11 7.83 8.48
CA GLY A 69 -8.42 7.39 8.93
C GLY A 69 -9.12 6.51 7.89
N ALA A 70 -9.32 7.04 6.68
CA ALA A 70 -10.00 6.31 5.61
C ALA A 70 -9.04 5.51 4.72
N VAL A 71 -7.81 5.99 4.53
CA VAL A 71 -6.81 5.34 3.68
C VAL A 71 -5.50 5.20 4.43
N CYS A 72 -4.93 4.01 4.34
CA CYS A 72 -3.61 3.70 4.84
C CYS A 72 -2.63 3.60 3.68
N ALA A 73 -1.43 4.14 3.86
CA ALA A 73 -0.36 4.10 2.88
C ALA A 73 0.92 3.53 3.50
N ARG A 74 1.59 2.67 2.76
CA ARG A 74 2.87 2.06 3.10
C ARG A 74 3.89 2.36 2.00
N ARG A 75 5.08 2.80 2.40
CA ARG A 75 6.20 3.08 1.52
C ARG A 75 7.38 2.20 1.92
N TRP A 76 8.04 1.57 0.96
CA TRP A 76 9.13 0.61 1.18
C TRP A 76 10.35 0.97 0.33
N ASN A 77 11.53 0.86 0.93
CA ASN A 77 12.80 1.05 0.23
C ASN A 77 13.12 -0.17 -0.62
N ASP A 78 12.80 -0.10 -1.91
CA ASP A 78 13.23 -1.05 -2.92
C ASP A 78 13.87 -0.31 -4.10
N LYS A 79 14.25 -1.03 -5.17
CA LYS A 79 14.78 -0.43 -6.41
C LYS A 79 13.74 -0.54 -7.53
N PRO A 80 12.84 0.45 -7.74
CA PRO A 80 12.70 1.75 -7.05
C PRO A 80 11.84 1.69 -5.78
N VAL A 81 11.81 2.78 -5.00
CA VAL A 81 10.88 2.93 -3.86
C VAL A 81 9.45 2.80 -4.35
N VAL A 82 8.71 1.88 -3.77
CA VAL A 82 7.29 1.68 -4.08
C VAL A 82 6.43 2.24 -2.93
N THR A 83 5.21 2.64 -3.24
CA THR A 83 4.21 3.03 -2.24
C THR A 83 2.90 2.35 -2.61
N VAL A 84 2.23 1.75 -1.62
CA VAL A 84 0.92 1.11 -1.76
C VAL A 84 -0.03 1.79 -0.80
N SER A 85 -1.26 2.00 -1.26
CA SER A 85 -2.35 2.51 -0.42
C SER A 85 -3.52 1.54 -0.45
N SER A 86 -4.25 1.48 0.66
CA SER A 86 -5.40 0.61 0.88
C SER A 86 -6.40 1.32 1.80
N ASP A 87 -7.69 1.08 1.60
CA ASP A 87 -8.77 1.66 2.41
C ASP A 87 -9.21 0.80 3.62
N HIS A 88 -8.84 -0.48 3.65
CA HIS A 88 -9.34 -1.43 4.65
C HIS A 88 -8.24 -2.09 5.48
N LEU A 89 -6.98 -2.01 5.04
CA LEU A 89 -5.85 -2.56 5.78
C LEU A 89 -5.41 -1.59 6.87
N SER A 90 -5.99 -1.74 8.07
CA SER A 90 -5.80 -0.77 9.17
C SER A 90 -4.69 -1.09 10.17
N HIS A 91 -4.18 -2.32 10.35
CA HIS A 91 -3.04 -2.53 11.25
C HIS A 91 -2.28 -3.88 11.14
N GLU A 92 -0.98 -3.78 11.46
CA GLU A 92 0.11 -4.78 11.65
C GLU A 92 0.36 -5.89 10.60
N PRO A 93 1.64 -6.19 10.30
CA PRO A 93 2.01 -7.20 9.30
C PRO A 93 1.60 -8.61 9.75
N VAL A 94 0.67 -9.22 9.01
CA VAL A 94 0.32 -10.63 9.14
C VAL A 94 1.24 -11.45 8.22
N GLY A 95 2.41 -11.82 8.73
CA GLY A 95 3.25 -12.87 8.12
C GLY A 95 4.49 -12.40 7.36
N SER A 96 5.42 -13.35 7.20
CA SER A 96 6.77 -13.15 6.67
C SER A 96 6.96 -13.94 5.36
N ALA A 97 7.40 -13.27 4.29
CA ALA A 97 7.78 -13.93 3.04
C ALA A 97 9.12 -13.44 2.50
N LYS A 98 9.93 -14.35 1.96
CA LYS A 98 11.26 -14.07 1.36
C LYS A 98 11.12 -13.71 -0.13
N PRO A 99 11.62 -12.56 -0.59
CA PRO A 99 11.98 -12.37 -1.99
C PRO A 99 13.35 -13.02 -2.27
N PRO A 100 13.58 -13.58 -3.47
CA PRO A 100 14.88 -14.15 -3.80
C PRO A 100 15.91 -13.02 -3.99
N SER A 101 16.81 -12.83 -3.03
CA SER A 101 17.97 -11.94 -3.20
C SER A 101 19.28 -12.63 -2.79
N ARG A 102 20.31 -12.53 -3.64
CA ARG A 102 21.57 -13.29 -3.55
C ARG A 102 22.64 -12.69 -2.61
N ARG A 103 22.40 -11.57 -1.90
CA ARG A 103 23.52 -10.78 -1.33
C ARG A 103 23.56 -10.48 0.17
N SER A 104 22.55 -10.80 0.99
CA SER A 104 22.76 -10.75 2.45
C SER A 104 21.63 -11.44 3.21
N ASN A 105 22.00 -12.36 4.09
CA ASN A 105 21.11 -13.00 5.07
C ASN A 105 20.68 -12.00 6.16
N LYS A 106 19.81 -11.05 5.81
CA LYS A 106 19.11 -10.23 6.80
C LYS A 106 17.61 -10.34 6.59
N LYS A 107 16.90 -10.55 7.70
CA LYS A 107 15.44 -10.62 7.75
C LYS A 107 14.91 -9.24 7.37
N VAL A 108 14.08 -9.19 6.33
CA VAL A 108 13.37 -8.00 5.90
C VAL A 108 11.90 -8.38 5.86
N ASP A 109 11.07 -7.61 6.55
CA ASP A 109 9.63 -7.82 6.62
C ASP A 109 8.99 -7.43 5.29
N ILE A 110 8.51 -8.42 4.55
CA ILE A 110 7.80 -8.23 3.29
C ILE A 110 6.45 -8.92 3.43
N LEU A 111 5.40 -8.10 3.37
CA LEU A 111 4.03 -8.56 3.16
C LEU A 111 3.84 -8.71 1.66
N LEU A 112 3.67 -9.95 1.21
CA LEU A 112 3.01 -10.24 -0.06
C LEU A 112 1.52 -9.93 0.13
N LEU A 113 0.97 -9.09 -0.74
CA LEU A 113 -0.46 -9.14 -1.06
C LEU A 113 -0.76 -10.48 -1.75
#